data_AF-A0A8J4PV77-F1
#
_entry.id   AF-A0A8J4PV77-F1
#
_cell.length_a   1.000
_cell.length_b   1.000
_cell.length_c   1.000
_cell.angle_alpha   90.00
_cell.angle_beta   90.00
_cell.angle_gamma   90.00
#
_symmetry.space_group_name_H-M   'P 1'
#
loop_
_entity.id
_entity.type
_entity.pdbx_description
1 polymer ?
#
loop_
_entity_poly.entity_id
_entity_poly.type
_entity_poly.pdbx_seq_one_letter_code
_entity_poly.pdbx_strand_id
1 'polypeptide(L)'
;MDNTKRMTESLRERLSLSLECRDTEWYQSCISDLTQLLSFSKDYENRVDIGSSRPFLDIVTNFVINNTAIDKYFNSDSSSSSGNDGDKLKLSLLSIRLLRNLCANVPQNQFEIISSEGLLDWVFDSLLFDQQHPANKHSSAIVNQCKSILQSTQQLLINMIVSNESNQNMLWYRCFPSNFLKLVKYHPLDVDQCTYQLTPGSLMLIYNCLLNNAKHRHQLSESKDLLEQLLFLLEQEDLEETGTEKQQQSDEYHNQIFHWIHLIFKSLFSNDCFIRCYQTLSSNYTTPTTTIESTPASEIPGQDDQDPDQPQDTNTRGRTNLYQIRLLKLLDAMVASNGKNVKNYIEKDSIIDVNCCFFLVYELSVLYNMDFNRRGQKEKLSNTTTLNDYDFQAIFFIIKIFANLTSYSEEMIHIAITKFKTDTTQSVQVLNIDDKSDKGDPNKHDLNTLLRKNGLVAICIGSLHGNYSSSTPTDKDTSNINCETEDKGFKKDLIRILGNLAYKNKANQDEIRELGGIELILNHCRFDVKNPYIKEWSVFAIRNLCEENQKNQMVIENLRNQGVANAEELESLGIKVEMQNGSIKFKSTRPPPNSTNNK
;
A
#
# COMPACT_ATOMS: atom_id res chain seq x y z
N MET A 1 -41.42 26.04 2.04
CA MET A 1 -41.49 26.68 0.71
C MET A 1 -41.58 28.21 0.82
N ASP A 2 -42.68 28.82 1.28
CA ASP A 2 -42.78 30.30 1.30
C ASP A 2 -41.76 31.01 2.20
N ASN A 3 -41.48 30.45 3.39
CA ASN A 3 -40.48 31.04 4.29
C ASN A 3 -39.06 30.93 3.75
N THR A 4 -38.70 29.78 3.15
CA THR A 4 -37.35 29.54 2.61
C THR A 4 -37.04 30.48 1.45
N LYS A 5 -37.98 30.63 0.49
CA LYS A 5 -37.83 31.56 -0.63
C LYS A 5 -37.69 33.01 -0.19
N ARG A 6 -38.53 33.47 0.74
CA ARG A 6 -38.46 34.84 1.27
C ARG A 6 -37.11 35.12 1.93
N MET A 7 -36.58 34.16 2.67
CA MET A 7 -35.28 34.30 3.32
C MET A 7 -34.11 34.26 2.33
N THR A 8 -34.14 33.34 1.35
CA THR A 8 -33.15 33.29 0.28
C THR A 8 -33.09 34.63 -0.46
N GLU A 9 -34.25 35.21 -0.78
CA GLU A 9 -34.34 36.52 -1.43
C GLU A 9 -33.83 37.65 -0.53
N SER A 10 -34.27 37.70 0.73
CA SER A 10 -33.83 38.73 1.68
C SER A 10 -32.32 38.68 1.96
N LEU A 11 -31.74 37.48 2.02
CA LEU A 11 -30.29 37.32 2.17
C LEU A 11 -29.56 37.71 0.88
N ARG A 12 -30.10 37.35 -0.29
CA ARG A 12 -29.56 37.76 -1.60
C ARG A 12 -29.44 39.27 -1.70
N GLU A 13 -30.52 39.99 -1.40
CA GLU A 13 -30.55 41.45 -1.42
C GLU A 13 -29.51 42.04 -0.45
N ARG A 14 -29.44 41.54 0.79
CA ARG A 14 -28.47 42.02 1.78
C ARG A 14 -27.02 41.79 1.39
N LEU A 15 -26.70 40.61 0.83
CA LEU A 15 -25.33 40.29 0.38
C LEU A 15 -24.92 41.09 -0.85
N SER A 16 -25.88 41.60 -1.63
CA SER A 16 -25.62 42.47 -2.78
C SER A 16 -25.30 43.94 -2.42
N LEU A 17 -25.48 44.34 -1.16
CA LEU A 17 -25.21 45.71 -0.70
C LEU A 17 -23.70 46.03 -0.68
N SER A 18 -23.38 47.32 -0.89
CA SER A 18 -22.01 47.82 -0.86
C SER A 18 -21.36 47.63 0.53
N LEU A 19 -20.03 47.58 0.57
CA LEU A 19 -19.26 47.45 1.82
C LEU A 19 -19.57 48.57 2.83
N GLU A 20 -19.89 49.76 2.35
CA GLU A 20 -20.20 50.95 3.17
C GLU A 20 -21.53 50.81 3.94
N CYS A 21 -22.41 49.90 3.50
CA CYS A 21 -23.71 49.66 4.14
C CYS A 21 -23.67 48.57 5.24
N ARG A 22 -22.48 48.04 5.58
CA ARG A 22 -22.33 46.88 6.47
C ARG A 22 -21.99 47.30 7.89
N ASP A 23 -23.02 47.50 8.70
CA ASP A 23 -22.90 47.76 10.15
C ASP A 23 -23.09 46.47 10.97
N THR A 24 -23.02 46.59 12.31
CA THR A 24 -23.20 45.45 13.22
C THR A 24 -24.58 44.80 13.08
N GLU A 25 -25.64 45.57 12.85
CA GLU A 25 -27.00 45.04 12.67
C GLU A 25 -27.11 44.21 11.38
N TRP A 26 -26.45 44.65 10.31
CA TRP A 26 -26.32 43.90 9.06
C TRP A 26 -25.64 42.55 9.29
N TYR A 27 -24.52 42.50 10.03
CA TYR A 27 -23.83 41.24 10.33
C TYR A 27 -24.73 40.28 11.11
N GLN A 28 -25.38 40.76 12.18
CA GLN A 28 -26.27 39.92 12.99
C GLN A 28 -27.45 39.39 12.17
N SER A 29 -28.03 40.23 11.31
CA SER A 29 -29.12 39.84 10.43
C SER A 29 -28.68 38.77 9.43
N CYS A 30 -27.55 38.95 8.74
CA CYS A 30 -27.01 37.96 7.80
C CYS A 30 -26.65 36.64 8.49
N ILE A 31 -26.07 36.69 9.69
CA ILE A 31 -25.75 35.52 10.51
C ILE A 31 -27.03 34.76 10.88
N SER A 32 -28.08 35.47 11.28
CA SER A 32 -29.38 34.88 11.62
C SER A 32 -29.97 34.11 10.42
N ASP A 33 -30.03 34.77 9.26
CA ASP A 33 -30.58 34.17 8.04
C ASP A 33 -29.79 32.94 7.59
N LEU A 34 -28.46 33.05 7.52
CA LEU A 34 -27.60 31.92 7.16
C LEU A 34 -27.72 30.77 8.16
N THR A 35 -27.86 31.05 9.45
CA THR A 35 -28.04 30.01 10.47
C THR A 35 -29.36 29.25 10.25
N GLN A 36 -30.44 29.95 9.96
CA GLN A 36 -31.73 29.33 9.69
C GLN A 36 -31.74 28.58 8.35
N LEU A 37 -31.20 29.16 7.27
CA LEU A 37 -31.05 28.47 5.98
C LEU A 37 -30.17 27.23 6.09
N LEU A 38 -29.08 27.30 6.86
CA LEU A 38 -28.25 26.14 7.16
C LEU A 38 -29.04 25.05 7.88
N SER A 39 -29.91 25.42 8.82
CA SER A 39 -30.81 24.47 9.48
C SER A 39 -31.79 23.81 8.49
N PHE A 40 -32.42 24.60 7.62
CA PHE A 40 -33.34 24.08 6.61
C PHE A 40 -32.65 23.18 5.58
N SER A 41 -31.40 23.48 5.22
CA SER A 41 -30.61 22.71 4.24
C SER A 41 -30.27 21.28 4.69
N LYS A 42 -30.58 20.90 5.94
CA LYS A 42 -30.51 19.51 6.40
C LYS A 42 -31.50 18.61 5.64
N ASP A 43 -32.66 19.15 5.25
CA ASP A 43 -33.66 18.43 4.46
C ASP A 43 -33.35 18.51 2.96
N TYR A 44 -33.51 17.39 2.26
CA TYR A 44 -33.22 17.30 0.82
C TYR A 44 -34.02 18.30 -0.03
N GLU A 45 -35.35 18.34 0.15
CA GLU A 45 -36.24 19.23 -0.61
C GLU A 45 -35.87 20.72 -0.44
N ASN A 46 -35.47 21.12 0.77
CA ASN A 46 -35.03 22.48 1.03
C ASN A 46 -33.71 22.80 0.34
N ARG A 47 -32.78 21.84 0.19
CA ARG A 47 -31.54 22.07 -0.58
C ARG A 47 -31.83 22.35 -2.05
N VAL A 48 -32.78 21.60 -2.62
CA VAL A 48 -33.21 21.79 -4.01
C VAL A 48 -33.89 23.16 -4.16
N ASP A 49 -34.81 23.53 -3.26
CA ASP A 49 -35.51 24.81 -3.31
C ASP A 49 -34.56 26.01 -3.11
N ILE A 50 -33.68 25.98 -2.10
CA ILE A 50 -32.72 27.06 -1.83
C ILE A 50 -31.73 27.21 -2.99
N GLY A 51 -31.18 26.09 -3.49
CA GLY A 51 -30.19 26.10 -4.56
C GLY A 51 -30.75 26.31 -5.97
N SER A 52 -32.09 26.30 -6.13
CA SER A 52 -32.74 26.50 -7.44
C SER A 52 -32.46 27.88 -8.07
N SER A 53 -32.09 28.88 -7.25
CA SER A 53 -31.77 30.23 -7.69
C SER A 53 -30.27 30.37 -7.96
N ARG A 54 -29.87 30.29 -9.24
CA ARG A 54 -28.48 30.58 -9.65
C ARG A 54 -27.98 31.95 -9.18
N PRO A 55 -28.75 33.06 -9.28
CA PRO A 55 -28.30 34.36 -8.77
C PRO A 55 -28.00 34.35 -7.26
N PHE A 56 -28.73 33.54 -6.48
CA PHE A 56 -28.44 33.38 -5.06
C PHE A 56 -27.14 32.62 -4.83
N LEU A 57 -26.94 31.49 -5.53
CA LEU A 57 -25.68 30.74 -5.47
C LEU A 57 -24.50 31.62 -5.84
N ASP A 58 -24.58 32.37 -6.95
CA ASP A 58 -23.53 33.28 -7.41
C ASP A 58 -23.21 34.34 -6.35
N ILE A 59 -24.22 34.95 -5.72
CA ILE A 59 -24.02 35.98 -4.69
C ILE A 59 -23.36 35.39 -3.44
N VAL A 60 -23.79 34.22 -2.96
CA VAL A 60 -23.19 33.59 -1.78
C VAL A 60 -21.76 33.12 -2.08
N THR A 61 -21.52 32.56 -3.25
CA THR A 61 -20.18 32.14 -3.69
C THR A 61 -19.23 33.33 -3.83
N ASN A 62 -19.66 34.40 -4.51
CA ASN A 62 -18.89 35.64 -4.61
C ASN A 62 -18.66 36.29 -3.24
N PHE A 63 -19.63 36.20 -2.34
CA PHE A 63 -19.46 36.67 -0.97
C PHE A 63 -18.33 35.89 -0.27
N VAL A 64 -18.30 34.56 -0.38
CA VAL A 64 -17.20 33.74 0.15
C VAL A 64 -15.87 34.20 -0.45
N ILE A 65 -15.70 34.12 -1.78
CA ILE A 65 -14.44 34.47 -2.47
C ILE A 65 -13.88 35.83 -2.02
N ASN A 66 -14.75 36.84 -1.89
CA ASN A 66 -14.31 38.21 -1.58
C ASN A 66 -14.15 38.51 -0.08
N ASN A 67 -14.78 37.77 0.83
CA ASN A 67 -14.80 38.10 2.27
C ASN A 67 -13.98 37.13 3.14
N THR A 68 -13.65 35.93 2.65
CA THR A 68 -12.69 35.01 3.30
C THR A 68 -11.27 35.23 2.79
N ALA A 69 -10.66 36.35 3.15
CA ALA A 69 -9.21 36.49 3.03
C ALA A 69 -8.57 35.95 4.31
N ILE A 70 -8.40 34.63 4.39
CA ILE A 70 -7.75 33.95 5.53
C ILE A 70 -6.40 34.64 5.83
N ASP A 71 -5.64 34.97 4.79
CA ASP A 71 -4.38 35.72 4.84
C ASP A 71 -4.44 37.03 5.63
N LYS A 72 -5.55 37.79 5.56
CA LYS A 72 -5.66 39.06 6.28
C LYS A 72 -5.72 38.87 7.79
N TYR A 73 -6.32 37.77 8.26
CA TYR A 73 -6.48 37.49 9.69
C TYR A 73 -5.20 36.90 10.32
N PHE A 74 -4.33 36.28 9.53
CA PHE A 74 -3.01 35.82 9.97
C PHE A 74 -1.93 36.91 9.87
N ASN A 75 -2.07 37.87 8.95
CA ASN A 75 -1.13 38.98 8.83
C ASN A 75 -1.49 40.19 9.72
N SER A 76 -2.69 40.24 10.30
CA SER A 76 -3.05 41.30 11.24
C SER A 76 -2.32 41.10 12.57
N ASP A 77 -1.36 41.97 12.86
CA ASP A 77 -0.88 42.15 14.24
C ASP A 77 -2.09 42.37 15.14
N SER A 78 -2.17 41.60 16.22
CA SER A 78 -3.25 41.58 17.23
C SER A 78 -3.66 42.93 17.82
N SER A 79 -2.97 44.01 17.46
CA SER A 79 -3.19 45.40 17.86
C SER A 79 -4.14 46.20 16.97
N SER A 80 -4.61 45.65 15.83
CA SER A 80 -5.46 46.37 14.86
C SER A 80 -6.77 45.66 14.50
N SER A 81 -7.31 44.82 15.40
CA SER A 81 -8.59 44.14 15.17
C SER A 81 -9.74 45.15 15.07
N SER A 82 -10.45 45.14 13.95
CA SER A 82 -11.73 45.86 13.86
C SER A 82 -12.76 45.10 14.70
N GLY A 83 -13.66 45.79 15.40
CA GLY A 83 -14.60 45.17 16.36
C GLY A 83 -15.53 44.09 15.79
N ASN A 84 -15.55 43.87 14.47
CA ASN A 84 -16.42 42.92 13.76
C ASN A 84 -15.67 41.71 13.17
N ASP A 85 -14.38 41.50 13.44
CA ASP A 85 -13.59 40.42 12.80
C ASP A 85 -14.11 39.01 13.14
N GLY A 86 -14.60 38.79 14.37
CA GLY A 86 -15.27 37.54 14.74
C GLY A 86 -16.58 37.28 13.99
N ASP A 87 -17.37 38.32 13.75
CA ASP A 87 -18.62 38.22 12.99
C ASP A 87 -18.36 37.94 11.51
N LYS A 88 -17.30 38.53 10.92
CA LYS A 88 -16.86 38.22 9.54
C LYS A 88 -16.45 36.76 9.41
N LEU A 89 -15.63 36.23 10.32
CA LEU A 89 -15.22 34.82 10.30
C LEU A 89 -16.42 33.87 10.47
N LYS A 90 -17.37 34.22 11.36
CA LYS A 90 -18.60 33.45 11.55
C LYS A 90 -19.49 33.47 10.31
N LEU A 91 -19.65 34.63 9.67
CA LEU A 91 -20.45 34.80 8.47
C LEU A 91 -19.88 33.98 7.30
N SER A 92 -18.56 34.03 7.14
CA SER A 92 -17.80 33.20 6.21
C SER A 92 -18.01 31.71 6.43
N LEU A 93 -17.82 31.25 7.68
CA LEU A 93 -18.03 29.84 8.05
C LEU A 93 -19.45 29.37 7.73
N LEU A 94 -20.47 30.16 8.07
CA LEU A 94 -21.87 29.81 7.80
C LEU A 94 -22.17 29.76 6.30
N SER A 95 -21.61 30.68 5.52
CA SER A 95 -21.78 30.72 4.06
C SER A 95 -21.19 29.47 3.40
N ILE A 96 -19.95 29.11 3.76
CA ILE A 96 -19.28 27.89 3.26
C ILE A 96 -20.08 26.64 3.66
N ARG A 97 -20.53 26.57 4.91
CA ARG A 97 -21.34 25.44 5.41
C ARG A 97 -22.67 25.31 4.71
N LEU A 98 -23.31 26.43 4.36
CA LEU A 98 -24.55 26.44 3.59
C LEU A 98 -24.29 25.92 2.18
N LEU A 99 -23.32 26.46 1.44
CA LEU A 99 -22.94 25.98 0.10
C LEU A 99 -22.64 24.48 0.11
N ARG A 100 -21.86 24.01 1.10
CA ARG A 100 -21.52 22.59 1.27
C ARG A 100 -22.77 21.73 1.42
N ASN A 101 -23.74 22.19 2.22
CA ASN A 101 -25.00 21.48 2.37
C ASN A 101 -25.77 21.50 1.06
N LEU A 102 -25.88 22.64 0.37
CA LEU A 102 -26.60 22.75 -0.91
C LEU A 102 -26.05 21.82 -1.98
N CYS A 103 -24.75 21.50 -1.97
CA CYS A 103 -24.16 20.49 -2.86
C CYS A 103 -24.58 19.05 -2.51
N ALA A 104 -24.88 18.74 -1.25
CA ALA A 104 -25.02 17.36 -0.78
C ALA A 104 -26.21 16.63 -1.43
N ASN A 105 -25.89 15.65 -2.29
CA ASN A 105 -26.82 14.86 -3.10
C ASN A 105 -27.69 15.68 -4.06
N VAL A 106 -27.26 16.89 -4.48
CA VAL A 106 -28.00 17.72 -5.45
C VAL A 106 -27.12 18.05 -6.66
N PRO A 107 -27.14 17.23 -7.74
CA PRO A 107 -26.25 17.38 -8.88
C PRO A 107 -26.27 18.75 -9.57
N GLN A 108 -27.45 19.38 -9.66
CA GLN A 108 -27.56 20.72 -10.24
C GLN A 108 -26.79 21.75 -9.42
N ASN A 109 -26.98 21.77 -8.10
CA ASN A 109 -26.29 22.70 -7.21
C ASN A 109 -24.78 22.45 -7.23
N GLN A 110 -24.36 21.18 -7.24
CA GLN A 110 -22.95 20.82 -7.36
C GLN A 110 -22.33 21.42 -8.63
N PHE A 111 -23.01 21.32 -9.77
CA PHE A 111 -22.54 21.84 -11.06
C PHE A 111 -22.49 23.38 -11.08
N GLU A 112 -23.54 24.07 -10.63
CA GLU A 112 -23.57 25.54 -10.63
C GLU A 112 -22.50 26.13 -9.70
N ILE A 113 -22.34 25.55 -8.49
CA ILE A 113 -21.38 26.06 -7.51
C ILE A 113 -19.94 25.83 -7.99
N ILE A 114 -19.58 24.61 -8.45
CA ILE A 114 -18.21 24.35 -8.91
C ILE A 114 -17.83 25.17 -10.15
N SER A 115 -18.83 25.53 -10.97
CA SER A 115 -18.65 26.34 -12.19
C SER A 115 -18.55 27.84 -11.92
N SER A 116 -18.69 28.28 -10.66
CA SER A 116 -18.52 29.68 -10.30
C SER A 116 -17.08 30.13 -10.52
N GLU A 117 -16.92 31.25 -11.22
CA GLU A 117 -15.62 31.82 -11.58
C GLU A 117 -14.79 32.13 -10.32
N GLY A 118 -13.53 31.70 -10.30
CA GLY A 118 -12.60 31.95 -9.19
C GLY A 118 -12.84 31.11 -7.93
N LEU A 119 -13.94 30.36 -7.80
CA LEU A 119 -14.21 29.57 -6.57
C LEU A 119 -13.15 28.49 -6.36
N LEU A 120 -12.85 27.69 -7.38
CA LEU A 120 -11.87 26.60 -7.24
C LEU A 120 -10.48 27.14 -6.89
N ASP A 121 -10.06 28.22 -7.52
CA ASP A 121 -8.76 28.84 -7.25
C ASP A 121 -8.70 29.37 -5.81
N TRP A 122 -9.74 30.07 -5.37
CA TRP A 122 -9.87 30.50 -3.97
C TRP A 122 -9.88 29.33 -2.96
N VAL A 123 -10.57 28.23 -3.27
CA VAL A 123 -10.60 27.02 -2.43
C VAL A 123 -9.20 26.43 -2.31
N PHE A 124 -8.45 26.29 -3.41
CA PHE A 124 -7.10 25.74 -3.35
C PHE A 124 -6.13 26.64 -2.62
N ASP A 125 -6.15 27.95 -2.89
CA ASP A 125 -5.32 28.91 -2.17
C ASP A 125 -5.61 28.88 -0.67
N SER A 126 -6.88 28.76 -0.29
CA SER A 126 -7.31 28.61 1.11
C SER A 126 -6.79 27.31 1.74
N LEU A 127 -6.89 26.16 1.06
CA LEU A 127 -6.44 24.87 1.61
C LEU A 127 -4.91 24.74 1.65
N LEU A 128 -4.20 25.42 0.75
CA LEU A 128 -2.74 25.48 0.73
C LEU A 128 -2.18 26.56 1.68
N PHE A 129 -3.04 27.37 2.29
CA PHE A 129 -2.66 28.44 3.22
C PHE A 129 -1.82 27.94 4.41
N ASP A 130 -2.18 26.80 5.00
CA ASP A 130 -1.44 26.17 6.12
C ASP A 130 0.04 25.97 5.79
N GLN A 131 0.36 25.69 4.52
CA GLN A 131 1.73 25.41 4.07
C GLN A 131 2.64 26.64 4.14
N GLN A 132 2.06 27.84 4.24
CA GLN A 132 2.81 29.10 4.14
C GLN A 132 2.96 29.81 5.49
N HIS A 133 2.15 29.50 6.51
CA HIS A 133 2.07 30.26 7.77
C HIS A 133 1.83 29.37 9.01
N PRO A 134 2.88 28.92 9.73
CA PRO A 134 2.75 28.05 10.90
C PRO A 134 1.99 28.74 12.06
N ALA A 135 1.06 28.02 12.68
CA ALA A 135 0.07 28.52 13.66
C ALA A 135 0.63 29.11 14.97
N ASN A 136 1.94 29.04 15.20
CA ASN A 136 2.62 29.36 16.46
C ASN A 136 2.59 30.87 16.83
N LYS A 137 1.96 31.73 16.03
CA LYS A 137 1.94 33.19 16.20
C LYS A 137 0.59 33.76 16.66
N HIS A 138 -0.48 32.96 16.78
CA HIS A 138 -1.83 33.48 16.98
C HIS A 138 -2.55 32.90 18.21
N SER A 139 -3.58 33.61 18.66
CA SER A 139 -4.45 33.12 19.74
C SER A 139 -5.15 31.81 19.35
N SER A 140 -5.31 30.91 20.32
CA SER A 140 -5.96 29.60 20.10
C SER A 140 -7.39 29.72 19.56
N ALA A 141 -8.12 30.79 19.91
CA ALA A 141 -9.48 31.02 19.46
C ALA A 141 -9.58 31.31 17.95
N ILE A 142 -8.70 32.18 17.41
CA ILE A 142 -8.66 32.50 15.98
C ILE A 142 -8.22 31.28 15.18
N VAL A 143 -7.20 30.56 15.66
CA VAL A 143 -6.73 29.32 15.03
C VAL A 143 -7.84 28.28 14.93
N ASN A 144 -8.65 28.10 15.98
CA ASN A 144 -9.80 27.18 15.97
C ASN A 144 -10.91 27.59 14.99
N GLN A 145 -11.15 28.89 14.83
CA GLN A 145 -12.11 29.39 13.84
C GLN A 145 -11.61 29.17 12.41
N CYS A 146 -10.33 29.46 12.15
CA CYS A 146 -9.68 29.18 10.88
C CYS A 146 -9.69 27.68 10.55
N LYS A 147 -9.39 26.81 11.53
CA LYS A 147 -9.54 25.36 11.40
C LYS A 147 -10.94 24.97 10.94
N SER A 148 -11.97 25.52 11.57
CA SER A 148 -13.37 25.25 11.23
C SER A 148 -13.73 25.69 9.81
N ILE A 149 -13.18 26.84 9.37
CA ILE A 149 -13.36 27.36 8.01
C ILE A 149 -12.68 26.43 7.01
N LEU A 150 -11.40 26.13 7.17
CA LEU A 150 -10.62 25.28 6.26
C LEU A 150 -11.22 23.88 6.13
N GLN A 151 -11.62 23.26 7.24
CA GLN A 151 -12.31 21.96 7.21
C GLN A 151 -13.67 22.04 6.50
N SER A 152 -14.43 23.13 6.70
CA SER A 152 -15.70 23.34 6.00
C SER A 152 -15.50 23.60 4.50
N THR A 153 -14.42 24.30 4.12
CA THR A 153 -14.02 24.55 2.73
C THR A 153 -13.63 23.24 2.04
N GLN A 154 -12.87 22.38 2.71
CA GLN A 154 -12.52 21.06 2.18
C GLN A 154 -13.75 20.17 2.00
N GLN A 155 -14.67 20.18 2.96
CA GLN A 155 -15.93 19.44 2.85
C GLN A 155 -16.84 20.00 1.74
N LEU A 156 -16.85 21.32 1.51
CA LEU A 156 -17.52 21.93 0.36
C LEU A 156 -16.95 21.36 -0.93
N LEU A 157 -15.62 21.35 -1.09
CA LEU A 157 -14.95 20.79 -2.27
C LEU A 157 -15.30 19.33 -2.52
N ILE A 158 -15.31 18.51 -1.47
CA ILE A 158 -15.72 17.10 -1.55
C ILE A 158 -17.19 17.00 -1.98
N ASN A 159 -18.11 17.71 -1.32
CA ASN A 159 -19.53 17.63 -1.65
C ASN A 159 -19.87 18.15 -3.06
N MET A 160 -19.05 19.04 -3.63
CA MET A 160 -19.18 19.46 -5.04
C MET A 160 -18.91 18.32 -6.02
N ILE A 161 -18.14 17.29 -5.65
CA ILE A 161 -17.74 16.21 -6.55
C ILE A 161 -18.33 14.83 -6.21
N VAL A 162 -18.81 14.61 -4.98
CA VAL A 162 -19.35 13.31 -4.55
C VAL A 162 -20.47 12.86 -5.48
N SER A 163 -20.32 11.64 -6.00
CA SER A 163 -21.26 11.01 -6.95
C SER A 163 -21.57 11.84 -8.20
N ASN A 164 -20.64 12.70 -8.64
CA ASN A 164 -20.79 13.55 -9.81
C ASN A 164 -19.56 13.45 -10.73
N GLU A 165 -19.64 12.55 -11.72
CA GLU A 165 -18.51 12.24 -12.61
C GLU A 165 -18.03 13.44 -13.42
N SER A 166 -18.93 14.34 -13.83
CA SER A 166 -18.55 15.55 -14.57
C SER A 166 -17.66 16.47 -13.71
N ASN A 167 -18.09 16.71 -12.47
CA ASN A 167 -17.34 17.53 -11.53
C ASN A 167 -16.03 16.87 -11.08
N GLN A 168 -16.03 15.54 -10.89
CA GLN A 168 -14.82 14.76 -10.60
C GLN A 168 -13.79 14.89 -11.74
N ASN A 169 -14.22 14.78 -13.00
CA ASN A 169 -13.36 14.97 -14.17
C ASN A 169 -12.82 16.41 -14.23
N MET A 170 -13.68 17.41 -14.06
CA MET A 170 -13.28 18.82 -14.06
C MET A 170 -12.20 19.10 -13.01
N LEU A 171 -12.43 18.62 -11.77
CA LEU A 171 -11.47 18.78 -10.68
C LEU A 171 -10.16 18.05 -10.99
N TRP A 172 -10.22 16.81 -11.46
CA TRP A 172 -9.03 16.02 -11.77
C TRP A 172 -8.12 16.70 -12.78
N TYR A 173 -8.65 17.18 -13.91
CA TYR A 173 -7.84 17.87 -14.92
C TYR A 173 -7.23 19.19 -14.43
N ARG A 174 -7.86 19.87 -13.48
CA ARG A 174 -7.33 21.10 -12.88
C ARG A 174 -6.26 20.83 -11.82
N CYS A 175 -6.33 19.68 -11.13
CA CYS A 175 -5.53 19.44 -9.92
C CYS A 175 -4.42 18.41 -10.07
N PHE A 176 -4.58 17.43 -10.95
CA PHE A 176 -3.66 16.31 -11.07
C PHE A 176 -2.40 16.67 -11.88
N PRO A 177 -1.19 16.23 -11.47
CA PRO A 177 -0.85 15.65 -10.16
C PRO A 177 -0.47 16.71 -9.11
N SER A 178 -0.03 17.90 -9.55
CA SER A 178 0.72 18.85 -8.71
C SER A 178 -0.07 19.42 -7.54
N ASN A 179 -1.34 19.79 -7.73
CA ASN A 179 -2.13 20.36 -6.63
C ASN A 179 -2.57 19.28 -5.63
N PHE A 180 -2.87 18.06 -6.10
CA PHE A 180 -3.11 16.95 -5.18
C PHE A 180 -1.87 16.62 -4.36
N LEU A 181 -0.69 16.57 -4.99
CA LEU A 181 0.57 16.38 -4.28
C LEU A 181 0.77 17.46 -3.20
N LYS A 182 0.60 18.73 -3.53
CA LYS A 182 0.67 19.82 -2.55
C LYS A 182 -0.30 19.57 -1.38
N LEU A 183 -1.55 19.24 -1.65
CA LEU A 183 -2.58 19.02 -0.62
C LEU A 183 -2.29 17.86 0.35
N VAL A 184 -1.43 16.91 -0.02
CA VAL A 184 -1.07 15.75 0.82
C VAL A 184 0.39 15.76 1.33
N LYS A 185 1.24 16.66 0.82
CA LYS A 185 2.69 16.66 1.10
C LYS A 185 3.06 17.01 2.55
N TYR A 186 2.23 17.80 3.23
CA TYR A 186 2.52 18.26 4.58
C TYR A 186 1.69 17.50 5.62
N HIS A 187 2.28 16.42 6.10
CA HIS A 187 1.91 15.78 7.35
C HIS A 187 2.98 16.12 8.38
N PRO A 188 2.69 16.94 9.40
CA PRO A 188 3.63 17.13 10.50
C PRO A 188 3.89 15.78 11.16
N LEU A 189 5.15 15.45 11.43
CA LEU A 189 5.55 14.20 12.11
C LEU A 189 4.99 14.09 13.55
N ASP A 190 4.31 15.13 14.01
CA ASP A 190 3.70 15.27 15.33
C ASP A 190 2.26 15.79 15.14
N VAL A 191 1.26 15.04 15.61
CA VAL A 191 -0.16 15.42 15.51
C VAL A 191 -0.43 16.74 16.23
N ASP A 192 0.33 17.04 17.29
CA ASP A 192 0.23 18.32 18.00
C ASP A 192 0.68 19.51 17.13
N GLN A 193 1.41 19.25 16.03
CA GLN A 193 1.83 20.25 15.04
C GLN A 193 0.91 20.31 13.81
N CYS A 194 0.04 19.31 13.60
CA CYS A 194 -0.97 19.30 12.54
C CYS A 194 -2.20 20.12 12.93
N THR A 195 -2.03 21.44 12.94
CA THR A 195 -3.01 22.39 13.46
C THR A 195 -4.41 22.18 12.86
N TYR A 196 -4.52 21.96 11.54
CA TYR A 196 -5.82 21.95 10.85
C TYR A 196 -6.37 20.57 10.46
N GLN A 197 -5.55 19.52 10.48
CA GLN A 197 -5.96 18.14 10.20
C GLN A 197 -6.69 17.96 8.84
N LEU A 198 -6.11 18.50 7.76
CA LEU A 198 -6.72 18.49 6.42
C LEU A 198 -6.38 17.24 5.60
N THR A 199 -5.34 16.47 5.95
CA THR A 199 -4.86 15.35 5.13
C THR A 199 -5.94 14.30 4.82
N PRO A 200 -6.79 13.84 5.78
CA PRO A 200 -7.85 12.88 5.50
C PRO A 200 -8.84 13.36 4.43
N GLY A 201 -9.24 14.63 4.46
CA GLY A 201 -10.15 15.19 3.46
C GLY A 201 -9.49 15.31 2.08
N SER A 202 -8.18 15.60 2.02
CA SER A 202 -7.41 15.61 0.77
C SER A 202 -7.33 14.22 0.15
N LEU A 203 -7.14 13.19 0.97
CA LEU A 203 -7.15 11.79 0.52
C LEU A 203 -8.55 11.35 0.07
N MET A 204 -9.60 11.73 0.82
CA MET A 204 -10.99 11.49 0.44
C MET A 204 -11.33 12.15 -0.92
N LEU A 205 -10.80 13.35 -1.19
CA LEU A 205 -10.96 14.04 -2.46
C LEU A 205 -10.35 13.25 -3.62
N ILE A 206 -9.10 12.79 -3.46
CA ILE A 206 -8.42 11.93 -4.44
C ILE A 206 -9.25 10.67 -4.68
N TYR A 207 -9.65 9.97 -3.62
CA TYR A 207 -10.46 8.75 -3.72
C TYR A 207 -11.76 8.96 -4.50
N ASN A 208 -12.51 10.03 -4.21
CA ASN A 208 -13.76 10.32 -4.92
C ASN A 208 -13.55 10.54 -6.43
N CYS A 209 -12.43 11.15 -6.83
CA CYS A 209 -12.08 11.27 -8.24
C CYS A 209 -11.70 9.95 -8.91
N LEU A 210 -11.24 8.95 -8.15
CA LEU A 210 -10.92 7.61 -8.67
C LEU A 210 -12.15 6.72 -8.84
N LEU A 211 -13.23 6.98 -8.10
CA LEU A 211 -14.46 6.19 -8.15
C LEU A 211 -15.01 6.13 -9.59
N ASN A 212 -15.26 4.93 -10.08
CA ASN A 212 -15.80 4.66 -11.42
C ASN A 212 -15.01 5.24 -12.61
N ASN A 213 -13.82 5.82 -12.40
CA ASN A 213 -13.00 6.41 -13.46
C ASN A 213 -11.68 5.66 -13.68
N ALA A 214 -11.65 4.78 -14.69
CA ALA A 214 -10.46 3.99 -15.02
C ALA A 214 -9.27 4.84 -15.50
N LYS A 215 -9.54 5.95 -16.19
CA LYS A 215 -8.50 6.86 -16.68
C LYS A 215 -7.75 7.52 -15.52
N HIS A 216 -8.48 7.98 -14.49
CA HIS A 216 -7.86 8.59 -13.32
C HIS A 216 -7.00 7.59 -12.53
N ARG A 217 -7.49 6.34 -12.36
CA ARG A 217 -6.70 5.26 -11.72
C ARG A 217 -5.40 4.98 -12.46
N HIS A 218 -5.49 4.88 -13.79
CA HIS A 218 -4.32 4.69 -14.65
C HIS A 218 -3.32 5.86 -14.52
N GLN A 219 -3.79 7.10 -14.62
CA GLN A 219 -2.93 8.28 -14.45
C GLN A 219 -2.27 8.33 -13.06
N LEU A 220 -3.01 8.02 -11.98
CA LEU A 220 -2.45 7.98 -10.63
C LEU A 220 -1.36 6.91 -10.50
N SER A 221 -1.58 5.72 -11.08
CA SER A 221 -0.59 4.64 -11.05
C SER A 221 0.71 4.95 -11.79
N GLU A 222 0.74 6.01 -12.61
CA GLU A 222 1.93 6.51 -13.31
C GLU A 222 2.55 7.75 -12.65
N SER A 223 1.91 8.30 -11.59
CA SER A 223 2.40 9.49 -10.90
C SER A 223 3.31 9.10 -9.73
N LYS A 224 4.60 8.96 -10.03
CA LYS A 224 5.63 8.59 -9.04
C LYS A 224 5.57 9.44 -7.77
N ASP A 225 5.68 10.77 -7.89
CA ASP A 225 5.72 11.67 -6.73
C ASP A 225 4.47 11.55 -5.83
N LEU A 226 3.30 11.39 -6.45
CA LEU A 226 2.04 11.26 -5.70
C LEU A 226 1.94 9.87 -5.05
N LEU A 227 2.34 8.80 -5.73
CA LEU A 227 2.39 7.46 -5.14
C LEU A 227 3.37 7.39 -3.95
N GLU A 228 4.58 7.94 -4.12
CA GLU A 228 5.58 8.02 -3.05
C GLU A 228 5.03 8.79 -1.86
N GLN A 229 4.38 9.95 -2.09
CA GLN A 229 3.78 10.72 -1.01
C GLN A 229 2.61 9.98 -0.33
N LEU A 230 1.75 9.28 -1.07
CA LEU A 230 0.67 8.49 -0.48
C LEU A 230 1.21 7.33 0.37
N LEU A 231 2.27 6.67 -0.08
CA LEU A 231 2.94 5.60 0.68
C LEU A 231 3.76 6.16 1.85
N PHE A 232 4.28 7.38 1.72
CA PHE A 232 4.98 8.08 2.79
C PHE A 232 4.07 8.25 4.02
N LEU A 233 2.80 8.58 3.79
CA LEU A 233 1.78 8.79 4.83
C LEU A 233 1.34 7.53 5.61
N LEU A 234 1.80 6.33 5.24
CA LEU A 234 1.44 5.08 5.93
C LEU A 234 2.26 4.79 7.20
N GLU A 235 3.28 5.59 7.52
CA GLU A 235 4.05 5.40 8.75
C GLU A 235 3.26 5.86 9.99
N GLN A 236 3.01 4.94 10.94
CA GLN A 236 3.25 5.04 12.40
C GLN A 236 2.33 4.09 13.22
N GLU A 237 2.37 2.77 13.00
CA GLU A 237 1.69 1.80 13.91
C GLU A 237 2.61 1.21 15.00
N ASP A 238 3.91 1.53 15.04
CA ASP A 238 4.87 0.90 15.97
C ASP A 238 5.32 1.80 17.15
N LEU A 239 4.65 2.91 17.45
CA LEU A 239 4.92 3.69 18.67
C LEU A 239 4.04 3.22 19.82
N GLU A 240 4.62 2.32 20.62
CA GLU A 240 4.31 1.92 22.00
C GLU A 240 3.01 2.47 22.63
N GLU A 241 2.14 1.52 23.00
CA GLU A 241 0.94 1.70 23.81
C GLU A 241 1.27 2.37 25.17
N THR A 242 1.07 3.69 25.26
CA THR A 242 0.96 4.37 26.56
C THR A 242 -0.34 5.16 26.62
N GLY A 243 -1.43 4.47 26.96
CA GLY A 243 -2.82 4.95 26.89
C GLY A 243 -3.15 6.25 27.62
N THR A 244 -2.85 7.38 26.99
CA THR A 244 -3.30 8.73 27.38
C THR A 244 -4.40 9.23 26.42
N GLU A 245 -5.31 10.07 26.90
CA GLU A 245 -6.41 10.66 26.09
C GLU A 245 -5.91 11.43 24.86
N LYS A 246 -4.68 11.98 24.92
CA LYS A 246 -4.03 12.64 23.77
C LYS A 246 -3.58 11.65 22.70
N GLN A 247 -3.20 10.43 23.07
CA GLN A 247 -2.84 9.38 22.11
C GLN A 247 -4.08 8.93 21.33
N GLN A 248 -5.25 8.81 21.97
CA GLN A 248 -6.49 8.41 21.28
C GLN A 248 -6.92 9.34 20.13
N GLN A 249 -6.74 10.66 20.27
CA GLN A 249 -7.09 11.62 19.21
C GLN A 249 -6.05 11.61 18.07
N SER A 250 -4.78 11.38 18.40
CA SER A 250 -3.72 11.10 17.43
C SER A 250 -4.02 9.81 16.65
N ASP A 251 -4.46 8.76 17.35
CA ASP A 251 -4.77 7.47 16.76
C ASP A 251 -5.96 7.57 15.79
N GLU A 252 -7.03 8.30 16.14
CA GLU A 252 -8.18 8.48 15.24
C GLU A 252 -7.78 9.18 13.93
N TYR A 253 -6.92 10.20 14.00
CA TYR A 253 -6.45 10.93 12.82
C TYR A 253 -5.59 10.04 11.90
N HIS A 254 -4.63 9.30 12.45
CA HIS A 254 -3.82 8.36 11.68
C HIS A 254 -4.67 7.22 11.10
N ASN A 255 -5.64 6.73 11.86
CA ASN A 255 -6.61 5.72 11.37
C ASN A 255 -7.41 6.23 10.17
N GLN A 256 -7.81 7.51 10.16
CA GLN A 256 -8.48 8.10 8.99
C GLN A 256 -7.55 8.21 7.78
N ILE A 257 -6.28 8.57 7.98
CA ILE A 257 -5.27 8.61 6.91
C ILE A 257 -5.07 7.21 6.32
N PHE A 258 -4.81 6.21 7.17
CA PHE A 258 -4.68 4.82 6.75
C PHE A 258 -5.93 4.34 6.01
N HIS A 259 -7.13 4.64 6.52
CA HIS A 259 -8.38 4.27 5.88
C HIS A 259 -8.49 4.79 4.43
N TRP A 260 -8.22 6.09 4.21
CA TRP A 260 -8.32 6.65 2.86
C TRP A 260 -7.22 6.15 1.92
N ILE A 261 -5.98 5.99 2.40
CA ILE A 261 -4.91 5.40 1.59
C ILE A 261 -5.25 3.95 1.23
N HIS A 262 -5.75 3.16 2.18
CA HIS A 262 -6.23 1.81 1.95
C HIS A 262 -7.32 1.80 0.87
N LEU A 263 -8.31 2.70 0.92
CA LEU A 263 -9.36 2.77 -0.10
C LEU A 263 -8.82 3.19 -1.49
N ILE A 264 -7.86 4.12 -1.55
CA ILE A 264 -7.21 4.52 -2.79
C ILE A 264 -6.49 3.34 -3.44
N PHE A 265 -5.61 2.66 -2.70
CA PHE A 265 -4.85 1.54 -3.25
C PHE A 265 -5.72 0.32 -3.49
N LYS A 266 -6.77 0.08 -2.70
CA LYS A 266 -7.78 -0.94 -2.98
C LYS A 266 -8.46 -0.67 -4.34
N SER A 267 -8.82 0.59 -4.61
CA SER A 267 -9.37 1.00 -5.90
C SER A 267 -8.39 0.76 -7.05
N LEU A 268 -7.09 1.03 -6.85
CA LEU A 268 -6.05 0.75 -7.84
C LEU A 268 -5.85 -0.76 -8.08
N PHE A 269 -5.75 -1.56 -7.02
CA PHE A 269 -5.46 -2.99 -7.11
C PHE A 269 -6.64 -3.78 -7.68
N SER A 270 -7.87 -3.47 -7.26
CA SER A 270 -9.09 -4.05 -7.86
C SER A 270 -9.32 -3.68 -9.34
N ASN A 271 -8.47 -2.83 -9.91
CA ASN A 271 -8.51 -2.39 -11.31
C ASN A 271 -7.16 -2.57 -12.01
N ASP A 272 -6.44 -3.65 -11.68
CA ASP A 272 -5.22 -4.12 -12.37
C ASP A 272 -4.05 -3.11 -12.41
N CYS A 273 -4.02 -2.15 -11.49
CA CYS A 273 -2.98 -1.10 -11.47
C CYS A 273 -1.77 -1.44 -10.58
N PHE A 274 -1.77 -2.57 -9.84
CA PHE A 274 -0.67 -2.92 -8.92
C PHE A 274 0.69 -2.97 -9.63
N ILE A 275 0.79 -3.72 -10.73
CA ILE A 275 2.06 -3.90 -11.47
C ILE A 275 2.59 -2.53 -11.91
N ARG A 276 1.70 -1.68 -12.43
CA ARG A 276 2.04 -0.33 -12.88
C ARG A 276 2.56 0.52 -11.74
N CYS A 277 1.87 0.54 -10.59
CA CYS A 277 2.35 1.24 -9.39
C CYS A 277 3.75 0.74 -8.97
N TYR A 278 3.95 -0.58 -8.89
CA TYR A 278 5.22 -1.17 -8.47
C TYR A 278 6.37 -0.79 -9.42
N GLN A 279 6.08 -0.79 -10.72
CA GLN A 279 7.01 -0.40 -11.78
C GLN A 279 7.32 1.11 -11.77
N THR A 280 6.32 1.97 -11.62
CA THR A 280 6.49 3.42 -11.52
C THR A 280 7.32 3.83 -10.29
N LEU A 281 7.21 3.09 -9.19
CA LEU A 281 8.02 3.30 -7.99
C LEU A 281 9.46 2.81 -8.14
N SER A 282 9.77 1.96 -9.11
CA SER A 282 11.15 1.53 -9.39
C SER A 282 11.98 2.71 -9.89
N SER A 283 13.22 2.81 -9.40
CA SER A 283 14.16 3.88 -9.75
C SER A 283 14.57 3.90 -11.24
N ASN A 284 14.20 2.90 -12.04
CA ASN A 284 14.69 2.66 -13.40
C ASN A 284 13.61 2.55 -14.50
N TYR A 285 12.37 3.02 -14.28
CA TYR A 285 11.34 2.90 -15.32
C TYR A 285 11.51 3.93 -16.44
N THR A 286 12.32 3.61 -17.46
CA THR A 286 12.29 4.29 -18.75
C THR A 286 11.07 3.82 -19.52
N THR A 287 10.12 4.72 -19.79
CA THR A 287 8.98 4.49 -20.69
C THR A 287 9.48 3.89 -22.02
N PRO A 288 8.77 2.91 -22.62
CA PRO A 288 9.00 2.55 -24.01
C PRO A 288 8.43 3.68 -24.88
N THR A 289 9.27 4.66 -25.22
CA THR A 289 8.88 5.77 -26.09
C THR A 289 8.76 5.26 -27.53
N THR A 290 7.52 5.30 -28.05
CA THR A 290 7.21 5.24 -29.48
C THR A 290 8.02 6.29 -30.24
N THR A 291 8.71 5.84 -31.27
CA THR A 291 9.46 6.59 -32.29
C THR A 291 8.68 7.76 -32.90
N ILE A 292 9.23 8.98 -32.83
CA ILE A 292 9.14 10.03 -33.86
C ILE A 292 10.51 10.74 -33.95
N GLU A 293 10.90 11.03 -35.20
CA GLU A 293 12.23 11.34 -35.74
C GLU A 293 12.83 12.72 -35.42
N SER A 294 14.18 12.78 -35.46
CA SER A 294 15.09 13.87 -35.91
C SER A 294 15.03 15.25 -35.20
N THR A 295 16.11 15.89 -34.75
CA THR A 295 17.41 16.24 -35.41
C THR A 295 18.38 16.84 -34.34
N PRO A 296 19.62 17.31 -34.63
CA PRO A 296 20.84 16.79 -34.02
C PRO A 296 21.58 17.73 -33.03
N ALA A 297 22.48 17.09 -32.28
CA ALA A 297 23.70 17.59 -31.63
C ALA A 297 23.93 19.11 -31.53
N SER A 298 24.10 19.57 -30.29
CA SER A 298 25.03 20.65 -29.97
C SER A 298 25.84 20.27 -28.75
N GLU A 299 27.14 20.16 -29.00
CA GLU A 299 28.21 19.94 -28.03
C GLU A 299 28.25 21.12 -27.05
N ILE A 300 28.31 20.82 -25.75
CA ILE A 300 28.90 21.73 -24.77
C ILE A 300 29.96 20.93 -24.00
N PRO A 301 31.24 21.30 -24.11
CA PRO A 301 32.33 20.66 -23.38
C PRO A 301 32.59 21.35 -22.03
N GLY A 302 32.93 20.53 -21.03
CA GLY A 302 33.67 20.96 -19.85
C GLY A 302 32.84 21.05 -18.57
N GLN A 303 32.97 20.03 -17.72
CA GLN A 303 33.22 20.18 -16.29
C GLN A 303 33.63 18.80 -15.72
N ASP A 304 34.90 18.47 -15.93
CA ASP A 304 35.65 17.66 -14.98
C ASP A 304 36.02 18.59 -13.81
N ASP A 305 35.55 18.26 -12.61
CA ASP A 305 36.20 18.46 -11.32
C ASP A 305 35.17 18.14 -10.23
N GLN A 306 35.06 16.86 -9.86
CA GLN A 306 34.49 16.46 -8.57
C GLN A 306 35.57 15.80 -7.71
N ASP A 307 35.70 16.40 -6.53
CA ASP A 307 36.52 16.14 -5.37
C ASP A 307 36.55 14.64 -4.96
N PRO A 308 37.72 13.98 -4.80
CA PRO A 308 37.80 12.55 -4.49
C PRO A 308 37.41 12.17 -3.06
N ASP A 309 37.11 13.12 -2.17
CA ASP A 309 36.91 12.89 -0.74
C ASP A 309 35.47 13.14 -0.22
N GLN A 310 34.45 13.08 -1.09
CA GLN A 310 33.07 12.92 -0.59
C GLN A 310 32.74 11.43 -0.36
N PRO A 311 32.19 11.05 0.81
CA PRO A 311 31.77 9.68 1.05
C PRO A 311 30.62 9.35 0.07
N GLN A 312 30.91 8.55 -0.95
CA GLN A 312 29.88 7.96 -1.78
C GLN A 312 29.03 7.03 -0.91
N ASP A 313 27.75 7.37 -0.76
CA ASP A 313 26.77 6.61 -0.02
C ASP A 313 26.60 5.22 -0.68
N THR A 314 27.16 4.19 -0.05
CA THR A 314 27.28 2.83 -0.63
C THR A 314 25.98 2.01 -0.59
N ASN A 315 24.87 2.61 -0.17
CA ASN A 315 23.54 1.97 -0.05
C ASN A 315 22.76 1.79 -1.38
N THR A 316 23.36 2.12 -2.53
CA THR A 316 22.67 2.19 -3.84
C THR A 316 22.73 0.90 -4.68
N ARG A 317 23.02 -0.26 -4.08
CA ARG A 317 23.26 -1.51 -4.84
C ARG A 317 22.12 -2.54 -4.87
N GLY A 318 20.89 -2.24 -4.45
CA GLY A 318 19.73 -3.17 -4.59
C GLY A 318 18.70 -2.76 -5.64
N ARG A 319 17.77 -3.65 -6.01
CA ARG A 319 16.73 -3.38 -7.02
C ARG A 319 15.45 -2.80 -6.42
N THR A 320 15.21 -3.07 -5.15
CA THR A 320 14.00 -2.68 -4.43
C THR A 320 14.28 -1.47 -3.55
N ASN A 321 13.27 -0.59 -3.42
CA ASN A 321 13.29 0.55 -2.54
C ASN A 321 12.17 0.52 -1.49
N LEU A 322 12.25 1.45 -0.55
CA LEU A 322 11.29 1.61 0.55
C LEU A 322 9.83 1.67 0.08
N TYR A 323 9.52 2.41 -0.99
CA TYR A 323 8.15 2.60 -1.45
C TYR A 323 7.57 1.32 -2.07
N GLN A 324 8.38 0.55 -2.80
CA GLN A 324 7.97 -0.78 -3.28
C GLN A 324 7.65 -1.73 -2.10
N ILE A 325 8.42 -1.66 -1.01
CA ILE A 325 8.11 -2.41 0.21
C ILE A 325 6.82 -1.97 0.86
N ARG A 326 6.59 -0.65 0.98
CA ARG A 326 5.32 -0.13 1.53
C ARG A 326 4.12 -0.58 0.69
N LEU A 327 4.28 -0.60 -0.64
CA LEU A 327 3.25 -1.12 -1.55
C LEU A 327 2.99 -2.62 -1.32
N LEU A 328 4.04 -3.43 -1.17
CA LEU A 328 3.92 -4.86 -0.88
C LEU A 328 3.29 -5.14 0.50
N LYS A 329 3.67 -4.38 1.54
CA LYS A 329 3.06 -4.43 2.88
C LYS A 329 1.55 -4.17 2.80
N LEU A 330 1.15 -3.15 2.03
CA LEU A 330 -0.27 -2.82 1.83
C LEU A 330 -1.02 -3.92 1.08
N LEU A 331 -0.39 -4.49 0.04
CA LEU A 331 -0.95 -5.63 -0.69
C LEU A 331 -1.16 -6.84 0.22
N ASP A 332 -0.15 -7.23 1.02
CA ASP A 332 -0.25 -8.31 2.01
C ASP A 332 -1.40 -8.08 2.99
N ALA A 333 -1.52 -6.87 3.56
CA ALA A 333 -2.61 -6.52 4.47
C ALA A 333 -4.00 -6.68 3.82
N MET A 334 -4.16 -6.26 2.56
CA MET A 334 -5.41 -6.42 1.81
C MET A 334 -5.73 -7.88 1.47
N VAL A 335 -4.69 -8.67 1.19
CA VAL A 335 -4.82 -10.12 0.96
C VAL A 335 -5.21 -10.83 2.25
N ALA A 336 -4.62 -10.48 3.39
CA ALA A 336 -4.89 -11.14 4.67
C ALA A 336 -6.25 -10.77 5.29
N SER A 337 -6.66 -9.49 5.23
CA SER A 337 -7.84 -8.96 5.95
C SER A 337 -9.20 -9.40 5.40
N ASN A 338 -9.30 -9.74 4.12
CA ASN A 338 -10.61 -9.94 3.48
C ASN A 338 -11.28 -11.29 3.79
N GLY A 339 -10.65 -12.19 4.55
CA GLY A 339 -11.24 -13.45 5.06
C GLY A 339 -11.88 -14.35 4.01
N LYS A 340 -11.68 -14.06 2.73
CA LYS A 340 -12.36 -14.65 1.59
C LYS A 340 -11.41 -15.62 0.89
N ASN A 341 -12.00 -16.58 0.22
CA ASN A 341 -11.30 -17.64 -0.49
C ASN A 341 -10.66 -17.08 -1.78
N VAL A 342 -9.51 -17.61 -2.19
CA VAL A 342 -8.64 -17.14 -3.28
C VAL A 342 -9.38 -16.97 -4.62
N LYS A 343 -10.46 -17.73 -4.84
CA LYS A 343 -11.35 -17.56 -6.00
C LYS A 343 -11.88 -16.12 -6.16
N ASN A 344 -12.23 -15.46 -5.06
CA ASN A 344 -12.66 -14.04 -5.07
C ASN A 344 -11.51 -13.06 -5.30
N TYR A 345 -10.26 -13.52 -5.17
CA TYR A 345 -9.07 -12.72 -5.51
C TYR A 345 -8.66 -12.89 -6.96
N ILE A 346 -9.28 -13.73 -7.78
CA ILE A 346 -8.89 -13.86 -9.20
C ILE A 346 -10.07 -13.61 -10.14
N GLU A 347 -11.31 -13.69 -9.64
CA GLU A 347 -12.52 -13.33 -10.35
C GLU A 347 -12.97 -11.89 -9.98
N LYS A 348 -13.52 -11.15 -10.96
CA LYS A 348 -14.11 -9.79 -10.92
C LYS A 348 -14.03 -9.02 -9.58
N ASP A 349 -13.39 -7.84 -9.61
CA ASP A 349 -13.17 -6.90 -8.47
C ASP A 349 -12.09 -7.34 -7.46
N SER A 350 -11.30 -8.34 -7.85
CA SER A 350 -10.24 -8.91 -7.04
C SER A 350 -9.01 -8.03 -6.84
N ILE A 351 -8.37 -8.13 -5.67
CA ILE A 351 -7.14 -7.38 -5.35
C ILE A 351 -5.90 -7.88 -6.13
N ILE A 352 -5.81 -9.18 -6.48
CA ILE A 352 -4.64 -9.77 -7.17
C ILE A 352 -5.07 -10.67 -8.31
N ASP A 353 -5.05 -10.18 -9.53
CA ASP A 353 -5.31 -11.02 -10.71
C ASP A 353 -4.16 -12.00 -11.01
N VAL A 354 -4.37 -12.91 -11.98
CA VAL A 354 -3.36 -13.89 -12.41
C VAL A 354 -2.11 -13.20 -12.97
N ASN A 355 -2.24 -12.06 -13.66
CA ASN A 355 -1.08 -11.34 -14.18
C ASN A 355 -0.20 -10.79 -13.05
N CYS A 356 -0.82 -10.27 -11.98
CA CYS A 356 -0.12 -9.86 -10.77
C CYS A 356 0.61 -11.04 -10.14
N CYS A 357 -0.02 -12.23 -10.04
CA CYS A 357 0.68 -13.43 -9.57
C CYS A 357 1.92 -13.74 -10.43
N PHE A 358 1.80 -13.74 -11.76
CA PHE A 358 2.94 -14.01 -12.65
C PHE A 358 4.03 -12.96 -12.53
N PHE A 359 3.66 -11.69 -12.40
CA PHE A 359 4.59 -10.60 -12.15
C PHE A 359 5.34 -10.80 -10.84
N LEU A 360 4.66 -11.17 -9.75
CA LEU A 360 5.31 -11.42 -8.46
C LEU A 360 6.25 -12.64 -8.49
N VAL A 361 5.90 -13.72 -9.20
CA VAL A 361 6.81 -14.86 -9.41
C VAL A 361 8.02 -14.42 -10.25
N TYR A 362 7.82 -13.60 -11.28
CA TYR A 362 8.90 -13.04 -12.08
C TYR A 362 9.83 -12.17 -11.22
N GLU A 363 9.31 -11.27 -10.40
CA GLU A 363 10.11 -10.45 -9.49
C GLU A 363 10.90 -11.32 -8.52
N LEU A 364 10.30 -12.35 -7.92
CA LEU A 364 11.06 -13.34 -7.14
C LEU A 364 12.17 -13.96 -7.97
N SER A 365 11.89 -14.45 -9.19
CA SER A 365 12.90 -15.07 -10.03
C SER A 365 14.08 -14.14 -10.32
N VAL A 366 13.82 -12.83 -10.49
CA VAL A 366 14.86 -11.82 -10.71
C VAL A 366 15.67 -11.59 -9.44
N LEU A 367 15.01 -11.46 -8.27
CA LEU A 367 15.67 -11.30 -6.98
C LEU A 367 16.52 -12.52 -6.60
N TYR A 368 16.06 -13.73 -6.91
CA TYR A 368 16.81 -14.98 -6.68
C TYR A 368 17.90 -15.25 -7.72
N ASN A 369 17.74 -14.78 -8.97
CA ASN A 369 18.79 -14.84 -10.00
C ASN A 369 19.89 -13.79 -9.82
N MET A 370 19.73 -12.85 -8.89
CA MET A 370 20.85 -12.03 -8.37
C MET A 370 21.71 -12.89 -7.41
N ASP A 371 22.46 -13.80 -8.03
CA ASP A 371 23.62 -14.61 -7.60
C ASP A 371 23.62 -15.31 -6.21
N PHE A 372 23.08 -16.54 -6.17
CA PHE A 372 23.46 -17.57 -5.18
C PHE A 372 24.28 -18.74 -5.79
N ASN A 373 24.59 -18.69 -7.10
CA ASN A 373 25.08 -19.83 -7.89
C ASN A 373 26.38 -19.52 -8.65
N ARG A 374 27.43 -19.07 -7.96
CA ARG A 374 28.81 -19.10 -8.52
C ARG A 374 29.84 -19.70 -7.56
N ARG A 375 29.67 -20.98 -7.22
CA ARG A 375 30.83 -21.87 -7.01
C ARG A 375 31.23 -22.49 -8.36
N GLY A 376 32.10 -21.83 -9.12
CA GLY A 376 32.94 -22.57 -10.09
C GLY A 376 33.05 -22.11 -11.55
N GLN A 377 32.68 -20.88 -11.95
CA GLN A 377 32.96 -20.41 -13.33
C GLN A 377 33.87 -19.18 -13.37
N LYS A 378 35.03 -19.34 -14.03
CA LYS A 378 36.05 -18.31 -14.26
C LYS A 378 35.76 -17.47 -15.51
N GLU A 379 34.63 -16.80 -15.59
CA GLU A 379 34.45 -15.71 -16.58
C GLU A 379 33.78 -14.50 -15.92
N LYS A 380 34.56 -13.41 -15.85
CA LYS A 380 34.17 -12.10 -15.33
C LYS A 380 33.31 -11.38 -16.37
N LEU A 381 32.01 -11.29 -16.11
CA LEU A 381 31.15 -10.21 -16.63
C LEU A 381 30.84 -9.27 -15.46
N SER A 382 30.96 -7.96 -15.67
CA SER A 382 31.23 -6.96 -14.65
C SER A 382 30.05 -6.43 -13.82
N ASN A 383 28.84 -7.00 -13.89
CA ASN A 383 27.67 -6.37 -13.27
C ASN A 383 26.85 -7.38 -12.44
N THR A 384 27.26 -7.67 -11.20
CA THR A 384 26.43 -8.39 -10.21
C THR A 384 26.03 -7.41 -9.11
N THR A 385 24.73 -7.13 -9.03
CA THR A 385 24.08 -6.22 -8.08
C THR A 385 23.88 -6.96 -6.74
N THR A 386 24.47 -6.46 -5.65
CA THR A 386 24.37 -7.04 -4.30
C THR A 386 23.02 -6.70 -3.67
N LEU A 387 22.21 -7.70 -3.27
CA LEU A 387 20.90 -7.47 -2.63
C LEU A 387 21.00 -6.48 -1.46
N ASN A 388 20.07 -5.52 -1.39
CA ASN A 388 19.91 -4.65 -0.22
C ASN A 388 18.83 -5.20 0.75
N ASP A 389 18.67 -4.56 1.91
CA ASP A 389 17.67 -4.98 2.90
C ASP A 389 16.24 -4.94 2.36
N TYR A 390 15.93 -3.98 1.48
CA TYR A 390 14.64 -3.92 0.82
C TYR A 390 14.42 -5.12 -0.12
N ASP A 391 15.43 -5.61 -0.82
CA ASP A 391 15.31 -6.80 -1.67
C ASP A 391 14.93 -8.05 -0.83
N PHE A 392 15.52 -8.19 0.36
CA PHE A 392 15.15 -9.26 1.30
C PHE A 392 13.72 -9.10 1.83
N GLN A 393 13.31 -7.89 2.21
CA GLN A 393 11.93 -7.61 2.62
C GLN A 393 10.94 -7.89 1.48
N ALA A 394 11.30 -7.57 0.22
CA ALA A 394 10.47 -7.84 -0.94
C ALA A 394 10.21 -9.35 -1.08
N ILE A 395 11.28 -10.15 -1.01
CA ILE A 395 11.20 -11.61 -1.01
C ILE A 395 10.25 -12.08 0.10
N PHE A 396 10.43 -11.58 1.32
CA PHE A 396 9.60 -11.96 2.46
C PHE A 396 8.11 -11.66 2.21
N PHE A 397 7.75 -10.43 1.83
CA PHE A 397 6.36 -10.05 1.60
C PHE A 397 5.73 -10.79 0.43
N ILE A 398 6.47 -11.00 -0.66
CA ILE A 398 5.95 -11.75 -1.80
C ILE A 398 5.69 -13.22 -1.41
N ILE A 399 6.59 -13.85 -0.66
CA ILE A 399 6.37 -15.21 -0.12
C ILE A 399 5.16 -15.24 0.82
N LYS A 400 5.01 -14.25 1.70
CA LYS A 400 3.87 -14.16 2.61
C LYS A 400 2.54 -14.02 1.85
N ILE A 401 2.52 -13.19 0.81
CA ILE A 401 1.38 -13.03 -0.11
C ILE A 401 1.04 -14.37 -0.76
N PHE A 402 2.02 -15.09 -1.34
CA PHE A 402 1.78 -16.40 -1.94
C PHE A 402 1.31 -17.45 -0.93
N ALA A 403 1.80 -17.41 0.30
CA ALA A 403 1.38 -18.34 1.34
C ALA A 403 -0.10 -18.13 1.73
N ASN A 404 -0.61 -16.90 1.63
CA ASN A 404 -2.02 -16.59 1.77
C ASN A 404 -2.82 -16.94 0.50
N LEU A 405 -2.31 -16.61 -0.70
CA LEU A 405 -2.95 -16.90 -1.99
C LEU A 405 -3.02 -18.39 -2.33
N THR A 406 -2.10 -19.22 -1.85
CA THR A 406 -2.12 -20.66 -2.12
C THR A 406 -2.97 -21.42 -1.12
N SER A 407 -3.51 -20.77 -0.09
CA SER A 407 -4.32 -21.45 0.93
C SER A 407 -5.55 -22.10 0.28
N TYR A 408 -5.60 -23.44 0.36
CA TYR A 408 -6.55 -24.25 -0.40
C TYR A 408 -7.96 -24.24 0.17
N SER A 409 -8.90 -24.35 -0.76
CA SER A 409 -10.29 -24.71 -0.54
C SER A 409 -10.74 -25.65 -1.66
N GLU A 410 -11.76 -26.47 -1.43
CA GLU A 410 -12.28 -27.40 -2.46
C GLU A 410 -12.76 -26.63 -3.71
N GLU A 411 -13.10 -25.34 -3.59
CA GLU A 411 -13.53 -24.49 -4.71
C GLU A 411 -12.40 -24.06 -5.66
N MET A 412 -11.12 -24.13 -5.25
CA MET A 412 -9.95 -23.79 -6.08
C MET A 412 -9.71 -24.77 -7.24
N ILE A 413 -10.14 -26.03 -7.08
CA ILE A 413 -10.04 -27.10 -8.10
C ILE A 413 -10.87 -26.75 -9.35
N HIS A 414 -11.82 -25.82 -9.22
CA HIS A 414 -12.77 -25.46 -10.26
C HIS A 414 -12.59 -24.05 -10.81
N ILE A 415 -11.48 -23.35 -10.55
CA ILE A 415 -11.14 -22.11 -11.26
C ILE A 415 -10.88 -22.49 -12.73
N ALA A 416 -11.95 -22.55 -13.50
CA ALA A 416 -11.89 -22.58 -14.94
C ALA A 416 -11.54 -21.15 -15.36
N ILE A 417 -10.28 -20.90 -15.69
CA ILE A 417 -9.84 -19.64 -16.31
C ILE A 417 -10.39 -19.62 -17.74
N THR A 418 -11.72 -19.54 -17.85
CA THR A 418 -12.45 -19.60 -19.12
C THR A 418 -12.48 -18.23 -19.82
N LYS A 419 -11.76 -17.24 -19.28
CA LYS A 419 -11.67 -15.88 -19.81
C LYS A 419 -10.29 -15.26 -19.57
N PHE A 420 -9.23 -15.85 -20.10
CA PHE A 420 -8.13 -15.01 -20.58
C PHE A 420 -8.66 -14.27 -21.80
N LYS A 421 -9.20 -13.06 -21.61
CA LYS A 421 -9.29 -12.09 -22.70
C LYS A 421 -7.85 -11.64 -22.95
N THR A 422 -7.22 -12.22 -23.95
CA THR A 422 -5.99 -11.66 -24.54
C THR A 422 -6.34 -10.35 -25.24
N ASP A 423 -6.58 -9.28 -24.48
CA ASP A 423 -6.43 -7.93 -25.03
C ASP A 423 -4.95 -7.57 -24.92
N THR A 424 -4.26 -7.91 -26.01
CA THR A 424 -2.87 -7.58 -26.34
C THR A 424 -2.51 -6.14 -25.98
N THR A 425 -1.46 -5.94 -25.17
CA THR A 425 -0.43 -4.89 -25.37
C THR A 425 0.77 -4.99 -24.41
N GLN A 426 0.77 -5.85 -23.38
CA GLN A 426 1.97 -6.13 -22.58
C GLN A 426 2.31 -7.61 -22.61
N SER A 427 3.30 -7.96 -23.42
CA SER A 427 3.87 -9.29 -23.57
C SER A 427 4.66 -9.69 -22.32
N VAL A 428 3.98 -10.12 -21.26
CA VAL A 428 4.56 -11.17 -20.42
C VAL A 428 4.36 -12.46 -21.23
N GLN A 429 5.46 -13.11 -21.61
CA GLN A 429 5.41 -14.40 -22.31
C GLN A 429 4.62 -15.38 -21.44
N VAL A 430 3.32 -15.56 -21.74
CA VAL A 430 2.59 -16.74 -21.30
C VAL A 430 3.30 -17.90 -21.96
N LEU A 431 4.13 -18.61 -21.20
CA LEU A 431 4.83 -19.80 -21.68
C LEU A 431 3.80 -20.74 -22.30
N ASN A 432 4.07 -21.21 -23.52
CA ASN A 432 3.26 -22.18 -24.26
C ASN A 432 2.78 -23.27 -23.30
N ILE A 433 1.49 -23.28 -23.00
CA ILE A 433 0.86 -24.18 -22.03
C ILE A 433 0.70 -25.60 -22.63
N ASP A 434 1.35 -25.89 -23.77
CA ASP A 434 1.34 -27.19 -24.44
C ASP A 434 2.34 -28.18 -23.80
N ASP A 435 2.15 -28.48 -22.52
CA ASP A 435 2.81 -29.61 -21.89
C ASP A 435 2.00 -30.89 -22.18
N LYS A 436 2.48 -31.71 -23.13
CA LYS A 436 1.85 -32.97 -23.57
C LYS A 436 1.74 -34.02 -22.45
N SER A 437 2.29 -33.77 -21.27
CA SER A 437 2.20 -34.65 -20.10
C SER A 437 0.91 -34.50 -19.30
N ASP A 438 0.18 -33.38 -19.46
CA ASP A 438 -1.04 -33.09 -18.70
C ASP A 438 -2.28 -33.60 -19.46
N LYS A 439 -2.82 -34.76 -19.06
CA LYS A 439 -3.98 -35.41 -19.72
C LYS A 439 -5.33 -34.72 -19.42
N GLY A 440 -5.31 -33.45 -19.02
CA GLY A 440 -6.48 -32.63 -18.70
C GLY A 440 -7.00 -31.81 -19.89
N ASP A 441 -8.18 -31.23 -19.73
CA ASP A 441 -8.73 -30.25 -20.68
C ASP A 441 -7.77 -29.03 -20.77
N PRO A 442 -7.20 -28.71 -21.95
CA PRO A 442 -6.26 -27.60 -22.13
C PRO A 442 -6.87 -26.23 -21.78
N ASN A 443 -8.19 -26.13 -21.59
CA ASN A 443 -8.88 -24.91 -21.19
C ASN A 443 -9.12 -24.77 -19.67
N LYS A 444 -8.56 -25.65 -18.84
CA LYS A 444 -8.90 -25.72 -17.40
C LYS A 444 -7.67 -25.92 -16.52
N HIS A 445 -6.80 -24.92 -16.44
CA HIS A 445 -5.72 -24.90 -15.46
C HIS A 445 -6.15 -24.17 -14.19
N ASP A 446 -6.03 -24.86 -13.05
CA ASP A 446 -6.11 -24.24 -11.74
C ASP A 446 -4.90 -23.32 -11.51
N LEU A 447 -5.04 -22.33 -10.62
CA LEU A 447 -3.98 -21.37 -10.31
C LEU A 447 -2.67 -22.04 -9.87
N ASN A 448 -2.75 -23.09 -9.06
CA ASN A 448 -1.56 -23.70 -8.46
C ASN A 448 -0.72 -24.45 -9.51
N THR A 449 -1.38 -25.03 -10.51
CA THR A 449 -0.72 -25.56 -11.71
C THR A 449 0.02 -24.46 -12.48
N LEU A 450 -0.58 -23.28 -12.64
CA LEU A 450 0.07 -22.15 -13.32
C LEU A 450 1.25 -21.60 -12.51
N LEU A 451 1.11 -21.44 -11.20
CA LEU A 451 2.19 -20.97 -10.32
C LEU A 451 3.38 -21.94 -10.33
N ARG A 452 3.13 -23.27 -10.33
CA ARG A 452 4.17 -24.29 -10.54
C ARG A 452 4.89 -24.07 -11.86
N LYS A 453 4.15 -24.00 -12.99
CA LYS A 453 4.73 -23.81 -14.33
C LYS A 453 5.56 -22.52 -14.46
N ASN A 454 5.29 -21.50 -13.64
CA ASN A 454 6.07 -20.26 -13.59
C ASN A 454 7.27 -20.31 -12.62
N GLY A 455 7.53 -21.45 -11.97
CA GLY A 455 8.73 -21.67 -11.17
C GLY A 455 8.59 -21.42 -9.67
N LEU A 456 7.37 -21.20 -9.15
CA LEU A 456 7.17 -20.92 -7.72
C LEU A 456 7.66 -22.08 -6.81
N VAL A 457 7.48 -23.33 -7.25
CA VAL A 457 7.96 -24.52 -6.52
C VAL A 457 9.49 -24.51 -6.38
N ALA A 458 10.19 -24.33 -7.51
CA ALA A 458 11.65 -24.27 -7.54
C ALA A 458 12.20 -23.13 -6.67
N ILE A 459 11.58 -21.95 -6.73
CA ILE A 459 11.95 -20.81 -5.87
C ILE A 459 11.77 -21.19 -4.40
N CYS A 460 10.63 -21.77 -4.01
CA CYS A 460 10.38 -22.12 -2.61
C CYS A 460 11.39 -23.15 -2.08
N ILE A 461 11.70 -24.18 -2.87
CA ILE A 461 12.68 -25.21 -2.48
C ILE A 461 14.09 -24.64 -2.41
N GLY A 462 14.50 -23.83 -3.39
CA GLY A 462 15.79 -23.14 -3.37
C GLY A 462 15.94 -22.22 -2.17
N SER A 463 14.88 -21.49 -1.83
CA SER A 463 14.82 -20.60 -0.65
C SER A 463 14.96 -21.34 0.66
N LEU A 464 14.39 -22.55 0.75
CA LEU A 464 14.43 -23.37 1.95
C LEU A 464 15.82 -24.03 2.14
N HIS A 465 16.57 -24.27 1.06
CA HIS A 465 17.99 -24.67 1.10
C HIS A 465 18.90 -23.51 1.53
N GLY A 466 18.57 -22.29 1.10
CA GLY A 466 19.30 -21.09 1.51
C GLY A 466 19.22 -20.92 3.02
N ASN A 467 20.37 -20.86 3.70
CA ASN A 467 20.42 -20.36 5.07
C ASN A 467 20.19 -18.84 5.04
N TYR A 468 18.94 -18.44 4.83
CA TYR A 468 18.46 -17.08 5.10
C TYR A 468 18.53 -16.84 6.60
N SER A 469 19.72 -16.47 7.04
CA SER A 469 19.95 -15.75 8.28
C SER A 469 20.35 -14.37 7.83
N SER A 470 19.43 -13.41 7.98
CA SER A 470 19.76 -11.98 7.95
C SER A 470 21.07 -11.78 8.72
N SER A 471 22.05 -11.21 8.02
CA SER A 471 23.32 -10.80 8.59
C SER A 471 23.04 -9.93 9.81
N THR A 472 23.51 -10.34 10.98
CA THR A 472 23.64 -9.43 12.13
C THR A 472 24.46 -8.21 11.69
N PRO A 473 23.96 -6.98 11.88
CA PRO A 473 24.72 -5.79 11.51
C PRO A 473 25.94 -5.69 12.41
N THR A 474 27.12 -6.00 11.87
CA THR A 474 28.37 -5.50 12.42
C THR A 474 28.64 -4.15 11.79
N ASP A 475 27.89 -3.12 12.20
CA ASP A 475 28.38 -1.75 12.24
C ASP A 475 27.49 -0.95 13.20
N LYS A 476 28.11 -0.57 14.33
CA LYS A 476 27.55 0.40 15.26
C LYS A 476 27.71 1.77 14.60
N ASP A 477 26.68 2.24 13.92
CA ASP A 477 26.29 3.66 13.85
C ASP A 477 25.20 3.85 12.78
N THR A 478 23.97 3.44 13.10
CA THR A 478 22.76 4.14 12.63
C THR A 478 21.59 3.76 13.53
N SER A 479 20.98 4.77 14.13
CA SER A 479 19.90 4.67 15.11
C SER A 479 18.60 4.10 14.49
N ASN A 480 18.03 3.11 15.18
CA ASN A 480 16.62 2.70 15.19
C ASN A 480 15.96 2.23 13.87
N ILE A 481 16.43 1.10 13.33
CA ILE A 481 15.56 0.19 12.57
C ILE A 481 15.51 -1.15 13.34
N ASN A 482 14.36 -1.46 13.94
CA ASN A 482 14.10 -2.72 14.64
C ASN A 482 14.09 -3.89 13.63
N CYS A 483 15.26 -4.43 13.30
CA CYS A 483 15.47 -5.54 12.37
C CYS A 483 15.19 -6.94 12.98
N GLU A 484 14.75 -7.04 14.25
CA GLU A 484 14.59 -8.33 14.94
C GLU A 484 13.24 -9.05 14.70
N THR A 485 12.25 -8.41 14.05
CA THR A 485 10.88 -8.94 13.91
C THR A 485 10.52 -9.46 12.52
N GLU A 486 11.17 -9.01 11.44
CA GLU A 486 10.67 -9.20 10.06
C GLU A 486 10.92 -10.61 9.45
N ASP A 487 11.85 -11.42 9.97
CA ASP A 487 12.11 -12.77 9.44
C ASP A 487 11.27 -13.90 10.09
N LYS A 488 10.38 -13.57 11.04
CA LYS A 488 9.60 -14.58 11.76
C LYS A 488 8.60 -15.27 10.83
N GLY A 489 8.75 -16.58 10.67
CA GLY A 489 7.81 -17.41 9.91
C GLY A 489 8.12 -17.56 8.43
N PHE A 490 9.23 -17.02 7.91
CA PHE A 490 9.58 -17.13 6.49
C PHE A 490 9.64 -18.59 6.00
N LYS A 491 10.37 -19.47 6.70
CA LYS A 491 10.48 -20.90 6.33
C LYS A 491 9.15 -21.62 6.46
N LYS A 492 8.36 -21.26 7.48
CA LYS A 492 6.99 -21.77 7.65
C LYS A 492 6.12 -21.39 6.44
N ASP A 493 6.24 -20.16 5.92
CA ASP A 493 5.48 -19.73 4.75
C ASP A 493 5.91 -20.43 3.45
N LEU A 494 7.20 -20.68 3.26
CA LEU A 494 7.69 -21.52 2.16
C LEU A 494 7.08 -22.94 2.21
N ILE A 495 7.10 -23.57 3.38
CA ILE A 495 6.54 -24.92 3.57
C ILE A 495 5.01 -24.90 3.41
N ARG A 496 4.34 -23.84 3.89
CA ARG A 496 2.91 -23.62 3.69
C ARG A 496 2.56 -23.56 2.20
N ILE A 497 3.30 -22.80 1.40
CA ILE A 497 3.12 -22.75 -0.06
C ILE A 497 3.30 -24.15 -0.67
N LEU A 498 4.40 -24.84 -0.37
CA LEU A 498 4.68 -26.17 -0.94
C LEU A 498 3.59 -27.20 -0.58
N GLY A 499 3.19 -27.23 0.69
CA GLY A 499 2.15 -28.13 1.18
C GLY A 499 0.80 -27.84 0.57
N ASN A 500 0.46 -26.56 0.41
CA ASN A 500 -0.71 -26.13 -0.34
C ASN A 500 -0.59 -26.62 -1.78
N LEU A 501 0.40 -26.17 -2.56
CA LEU A 501 0.56 -26.50 -3.98
C LEU A 501 0.47 -28.01 -4.26
N ALA A 502 0.93 -28.88 -3.34
CA ALA A 502 0.85 -30.34 -3.46
C ALA A 502 -0.56 -30.95 -3.29
N TYR A 503 -1.51 -30.27 -2.65
CA TYR A 503 -2.82 -30.83 -2.32
C TYR A 503 -3.62 -31.19 -3.59
N LYS A 504 -3.97 -32.48 -3.74
CA LYS A 504 -4.69 -33.03 -4.90
C LYS A 504 -4.09 -32.66 -6.28
N ASN A 505 -2.80 -32.33 -6.34
CA ASN A 505 -2.11 -31.97 -7.59
C ASN A 505 -0.86 -32.85 -7.79
N LYS A 506 -1.04 -33.97 -8.50
CA LYS A 506 0.00 -34.98 -8.67
C LYS A 506 1.28 -34.45 -9.32
N ALA A 507 1.15 -33.55 -10.30
CA ALA A 507 2.30 -32.97 -10.98
C ALA A 507 3.10 -32.04 -10.04
N ASN A 508 2.43 -31.24 -9.20
CA ASN A 508 3.11 -30.46 -8.16
C ASN A 508 3.78 -31.38 -7.12
N GLN A 509 3.11 -32.46 -6.70
CA GLN A 509 3.70 -33.45 -5.77
C GLN A 509 4.96 -34.10 -6.33
N ASP A 510 4.95 -34.45 -7.62
CA ASP A 510 6.05 -35.11 -8.30
C ASP A 510 7.23 -34.14 -8.48
N GLU A 511 7.00 -32.88 -8.87
CA GLU A 511 8.06 -31.87 -9.00
C GLU A 511 8.72 -31.57 -7.64
N ILE A 512 7.93 -31.44 -6.57
CA ILE A 512 8.47 -31.21 -5.22
C ILE A 512 9.38 -32.37 -4.80
N ARG A 513 9.00 -33.63 -5.09
CA ARG A 513 9.87 -34.80 -4.86
C ARG A 513 11.15 -34.71 -5.68
N GLU A 514 11.04 -34.44 -6.98
CA GLU A 514 12.17 -34.43 -7.91
C GLU A 514 13.22 -33.37 -7.59
N LEU A 515 12.79 -32.27 -6.96
CA LEU A 515 13.67 -31.22 -6.45
C LEU A 515 14.19 -31.49 -5.02
N GLY A 516 13.97 -32.68 -4.45
CA GLY A 516 14.43 -33.05 -3.10
C GLY A 516 13.68 -32.35 -1.97
N GLY A 517 12.47 -31.84 -2.23
CA GLY A 517 11.69 -31.08 -1.27
C GLY A 517 11.15 -31.92 -0.11
N ILE A 518 10.96 -33.23 -0.28
CA ILE A 518 10.41 -34.13 0.76
C ILE A 518 11.36 -34.18 1.97
N GLU A 519 12.63 -34.49 1.71
CA GLU A 519 13.69 -34.58 2.72
C GLU A 519 13.87 -33.24 3.44
N LEU A 520 13.83 -32.14 2.68
CA LEU A 520 13.97 -30.80 3.20
C LEU A 520 12.82 -30.41 4.13
N ILE A 521 11.58 -30.69 3.74
CA ILE A 521 10.39 -30.43 4.58
C ILE A 521 10.43 -31.29 5.86
N LEU A 522 10.86 -32.56 5.75
CA LEU A 522 11.00 -33.46 6.90
C LEU A 522 12.00 -32.91 7.95
N ASN A 523 13.08 -32.25 7.53
CA ASN A 523 14.03 -31.59 8.44
C ASN A 523 13.40 -30.48 9.29
N HIS A 524 12.25 -29.96 8.86
CA HIS A 524 11.47 -28.93 9.55
C HIS A 524 10.29 -29.47 10.37
N CYS A 525 10.11 -30.80 10.48
CA CYS A 525 9.17 -31.46 11.39
C CYS A 525 9.60 -31.38 12.88
N ARG A 526 10.08 -30.22 13.31
CA ARG A 526 10.55 -29.93 14.67
C ARG A 526 10.16 -28.52 15.07
N PHE A 527 10.13 -28.25 16.36
CA PHE A 527 9.84 -26.91 16.85
C PHE A 527 10.95 -25.93 16.45
N ASP A 528 10.54 -24.74 15.99
CA ASP A 528 11.43 -23.62 15.68
C ASP A 528 10.76 -22.33 16.18
N VAL A 529 11.42 -21.64 17.11
CA VAL A 529 10.89 -20.39 17.70
C VAL A 529 10.84 -19.27 16.67
N LYS A 530 11.75 -19.26 15.69
CA LYS A 530 11.74 -18.27 14.60
C LYS A 530 10.63 -18.55 13.59
N ASN A 531 10.11 -19.78 13.56
CA ASN A 531 9.06 -20.19 12.63
C ASN A 531 7.92 -20.89 13.39
N PRO A 532 7.07 -20.14 14.12
CA PRO A 532 5.92 -20.71 14.82
C PRO A 532 5.06 -21.56 13.90
N TYR A 533 4.61 -22.72 14.37
CA TYR A 533 3.83 -23.69 13.58
C TYR A 533 4.54 -24.37 12.41
N ILE A 534 5.88 -24.22 12.26
CA ILE A 534 6.59 -24.86 11.14
C ILE A 534 6.42 -26.39 11.16
N LYS A 535 6.39 -27.01 12.34
CA LYS A 535 6.20 -28.45 12.50
C LYS A 535 4.85 -28.90 11.92
N GLU A 536 3.79 -28.19 12.28
CA GLU A 536 2.42 -28.46 11.85
C GLU A 536 2.30 -28.31 10.34
N TRP A 537 2.87 -27.24 9.78
CA TRP A 537 2.91 -27.01 8.32
C TRP A 537 3.76 -28.05 7.60
N SER A 538 4.89 -28.48 8.15
CA SER A 538 5.71 -29.56 7.59
C SER A 538 4.94 -30.89 7.56
N VAL A 539 4.29 -31.27 8.65
CA VAL A 539 3.48 -32.49 8.71
C VAL A 539 2.33 -32.42 7.71
N PHE A 540 1.65 -31.28 7.62
CA PHE A 540 0.60 -31.05 6.64
C PHE A 540 1.10 -31.17 5.19
N ALA A 541 2.25 -30.55 4.88
CA ALA A 541 2.85 -30.61 3.55
C ALA A 541 3.22 -32.04 3.18
N ILE A 542 3.83 -32.82 4.08
CA ILE A 542 4.17 -34.23 3.85
C ILE A 542 2.92 -35.08 3.62
N ARG A 543 1.84 -34.85 4.39
CA ARG A 543 0.56 -35.53 4.15
C ARG A 543 0.08 -35.29 2.72
N ASN A 544 0.04 -34.04 2.28
CA ASN A 544 -0.43 -33.67 0.94
C ASN A 544 0.49 -34.20 -0.17
N LEU A 545 1.80 -34.25 0.07
CA LEU A 545 2.77 -34.83 -0.86
C LEU A 545 2.61 -36.35 -1.03
N CYS A 546 2.17 -37.05 0.01
CA CYS A 546 1.99 -38.49 -0.01
C CYS A 546 0.58 -38.94 -0.43
N GLU A 547 -0.41 -38.04 -0.38
CA GLU A 547 -1.80 -38.34 -0.73
C GLU A 547 -1.90 -38.85 -2.17
N GLU A 548 -2.35 -40.09 -2.34
CA GLU A 548 -2.49 -40.80 -3.62
C GLU A 548 -1.21 -40.84 -4.48
N ASN A 549 -0.03 -40.70 -3.84
CA ASN A 549 1.27 -40.69 -4.51
C ASN A 549 2.25 -41.72 -3.93
N GLN A 550 2.17 -42.94 -4.45
CA GLN A 550 3.04 -44.06 -4.03
C GLN A 550 4.53 -43.77 -4.20
N LYS A 551 4.93 -43.05 -5.27
CA LYS A 551 6.34 -42.70 -5.50
C LYS A 551 6.87 -41.80 -4.37
N ASN A 552 6.07 -40.83 -3.93
CA ASN A 552 6.42 -39.97 -2.79
C ASN A 552 6.44 -40.76 -1.48
N GLN A 553 5.49 -41.67 -1.26
CA GLN A 553 5.47 -42.55 -0.09
C GLN A 553 6.73 -43.43 -0.01
N MET A 554 7.17 -43.98 -1.14
CA MET A 554 8.39 -44.81 -1.22
C MET A 554 9.65 -44.05 -0.82
N VAL A 555 9.77 -42.75 -1.16
CA VAL A 555 10.91 -41.92 -0.72
C VAL A 555 10.99 -41.92 0.81
N ILE A 556 9.86 -41.70 1.50
CA ILE A 556 9.82 -41.67 2.96
C ILE A 556 10.05 -43.06 3.56
N GLU A 557 9.53 -44.12 2.94
CA GLU A 557 9.79 -45.50 3.37
C GLU A 557 11.28 -45.84 3.31
N ASN A 558 11.97 -45.39 2.25
CA ASN A 558 13.41 -45.57 2.08
C ASN A 558 14.26 -44.75 3.06
N LEU A 559 13.71 -43.69 3.67
CA LEU A 559 14.38 -42.91 4.71
C LEU A 559 14.32 -43.58 6.09
N ARG A 560 13.57 -44.68 6.26
CA ARG A 560 13.53 -45.40 7.53
C ARG A 560 14.91 -45.97 7.85
N ASN A 561 15.36 -45.79 9.10
CA ASN A 561 16.62 -46.32 9.60
C ASN A 561 16.76 -47.82 9.27
N GLN A 562 17.73 -48.16 8.41
CA GLN A 562 18.04 -49.55 8.05
C GLN A 562 19.15 -50.17 8.92
N GLY A 563 19.60 -49.46 9.96
CA GLY A 563 20.66 -49.89 10.88
C GLY A 563 21.95 -49.08 10.73
N VAL A 564 23.05 -49.60 11.28
CA VAL A 564 24.38 -48.97 11.23
C VAL A 564 25.12 -49.49 10.00
N ALA A 565 25.40 -48.62 9.03
CA ALA A 565 26.29 -48.96 7.92
C ALA A 565 27.71 -49.21 8.45
N ASN A 566 28.32 -50.33 8.04
CA ASN A 566 29.67 -50.75 8.43
C ASN A 566 29.88 -50.92 9.95
N ALA A 567 28.96 -51.61 10.63
CA ALA A 567 29.08 -51.93 12.06
C ALA A 567 30.43 -52.60 12.41
N GLU A 568 30.93 -53.48 11.55
CA GLU A 568 32.22 -54.17 11.73
C GLU A 568 33.42 -53.21 11.72
N GLU A 569 33.40 -52.18 10.87
CA GLU A 569 34.47 -51.19 10.74
C GLU A 569 34.48 -50.25 11.96
N LEU A 570 33.31 -49.84 12.45
CA LEU A 570 33.17 -49.06 13.68
C LEU A 570 33.61 -49.86 14.92
N GLU A 571 33.26 -51.14 14.99
CA GLU A 571 33.74 -52.04 16.05
C GLU A 571 35.27 -52.21 16.00
N SER A 572 35.85 -52.30 14.80
CA SER A 572 37.30 -52.36 14.61
C SER A 572 38.03 -51.09 15.09
N LEU A 573 37.35 -49.94 15.03
CA LEU A 573 37.85 -48.66 15.56
C LEU A 573 37.66 -48.52 17.08
N GLY A 574 36.97 -49.47 17.72
CA GLY A 574 36.72 -49.49 19.16
C GLY A 574 35.46 -48.71 19.56
N ILE A 575 34.50 -48.58 18.65
CA ILE A 575 33.25 -47.85 18.85
C ILE A 575 32.08 -48.82 18.64
N LYS A 576 31.39 -49.16 19.73
CA LYS A 576 30.14 -49.92 19.66
C LYS A 576 28.98 -48.96 19.51
N VAL A 577 28.17 -49.18 18.48
CA VAL A 577 26.99 -48.36 18.20
C VAL A 577 25.74 -49.13 18.62
N GLU A 578 24.97 -48.57 19.55
CA GLU A 578 23.69 -49.13 20.00
C GLU A 578 22.55 -48.19 19.59
N MET A 579 21.54 -48.72 18.90
CA MET A 579 20.28 -48.00 18.69
C MET A 579 19.39 -48.13 19.93
N GLN A 580 19.06 -47.01 20.56
CA GLN A 580 18.03 -46.94 21.60
C GLN A 580 16.94 -45.97 21.16
N ASN A 581 15.70 -46.47 21.02
CA ASN A 581 14.51 -45.67 20.69
C ASN A 581 14.68 -44.76 19.46
N GLY A 582 15.31 -45.26 18.40
CA GLY A 582 15.57 -44.51 17.16
C GLY A 582 16.73 -43.50 17.24
N SER A 583 17.39 -43.36 18.39
CA SER A 583 18.61 -42.56 18.57
C SER A 583 19.86 -43.45 18.59
N ILE A 584 20.94 -42.97 17.96
CA ILE A 584 22.24 -43.66 17.89
C ILE A 584 23.06 -43.27 19.13
N LYS A 585 23.47 -44.25 19.95
CA LYS A 585 24.43 -44.06 21.05
C LYS A 585 25.76 -44.73 20.72
N PHE A 586 26.85 -44.01 20.96
CA PHE A 586 28.21 -44.52 20.85
C PHE A 586 28.73 -44.94 22.22
N LYS A 587 29.28 -46.15 22.33
CA LYS A 587 30.03 -46.63 23.49
C LYS A 587 31.45 -46.95 23.05
N SER A 588 32.45 -46.40 23.75
CA SER A 588 33.83 -46.84 23.54
C SER A 588 34.02 -48.25 24.09
N THR A 589 34.62 -49.14 23.31
CA THR A 589 34.99 -50.50 23.76
C THR A 589 36.41 -50.58 24.29
N ARG A 590 37.16 -49.46 24.28
CA ARG A 590 38.50 -49.39 24.90
C ARG A 590 38.34 -49.23 26.42
N PRO A 591 39.02 -50.05 27.24
CA PRO A 591 38.97 -49.89 28.69
C PRO A 591 39.53 -48.50 29.07
N PRO A 592 38.95 -47.81 30.07
CA PRO A 592 39.51 -46.56 30.56
C PRO A 592 40.95 -46.80 31.04
N PRO A 593 41.90 -45.88 30.81
CA PRO A 593 43.27 -46.05 31.24
C PRO A 593 43.30 -46.28 32.75
N ASN A 594 43.94 -47.37 33.18
CA ASN A 594 44.11 -47.75 34.58
C ASN A 594 44.57 -46.53 35.40
N SER A 595 43.73 -46.10 36.34
CA SER A 595 44.17 -45.31 37.48
C SER A 595 45.11 -46.17 38.33
N THR A 596 46.40 -46.10 38.06
CA THR A 596 47.42 -46.64 38.96
C THR A 596 47.31 -45.92 40.31
N ASN A 597 46.96 -46.68 41.33
CA ASN A 597 47.08 -46.33 42.74
C ASN A 597 48.49 -45.80 43.03
N ASN A 598 48.59 -44.52 43.42
CA ASN A 598 49.76 -44.04 44.16
C ASN A 598 49.62 -44.50 45.62
N LYS A 599 50.52 -45.38 46.03
CA LYS A 599 50.97 -45.47 47.43
C LYS A 599 51.96 -44.36 47.71
#